data_AF-A0A413FXH5-F1
#
_entry.id   AF-A0A413FXH5-F1
#
_cell.length_a   1.000
_cell.length_b   1.000
_cell.length_c   1.000
_cell.angle_alpha   90.00
_cell.angle_beta   90.00
_cell.angle_gamma   90.00
#
_symmetry.space_group_name_H-M   'P 1'
#
loop_
_entity.id
_entity.type
_entity.pdbx_description
1 polymer ?
#
loop_
_entity_poly.entity_id
_entity_poly.type
_entity_poly.pdbx_seq_one_letter_code
_entity_poly.pdbx_strand_id
1 'polypeptide(L)'
;MKDYQKSVIEKIQAMTPEMFYEFVMDLCNTYIETKNRPRYTEQDIAIMRGRVAEGTPWVARDDDGDFAAYKEKPERLKIGWYSDDDFYDINGDLLSWIKPGECVDLREILREVK
;
A
#
# COMPACT_ATOMS: atom_id res chain seq x y z
N MET A 1 19.75 -31.51 -9.33
CA MET A 1 18.63 -30.75 -8.69
C MET A 1 19.20 -30.09 -7.45
N LYS A 2 18.92 -28.81 -7.19
CA LYS A 2 19.46 -28.14 -5.99
C LYS A 2 18.81 -28.75 -4.74
N ASP A 3 19.54 -28.87 -3.63
CA ASP A 3 19.07 -29.58 -2.43
C ASP A 3 17.75 -29.02 -1.87
N TYR A 4 17.54 -27.71 -1.97
CA TYR A 4 16.27 -27.09 -1.57
C TYR A 4 15.08 -27.54 -2.44
N GLN A 5 15.28 -27.77 -3.74
CA GLN A 5 14.21 -28.20 -4.64
C GLN A 5 13.78 -29.63 -4.31
N LYS A 6 14.75 -30.48 -3.99
CA LYS A 6 14.50 -31.86 -3.56
C LYS A 6 13.69 -31.91 -2.26
N SER A 7 14.09 -31.11 -1.27
CA SER A 7 13.37 -31.01 0.02
C SER A 7 11.93 -30.52 -0.13
N VAL A 8 11.68 -29.58 -1.05
CA VAL A 8 10.32 -29.08 -1.32
C VAL A 8 9.46 -30.15 -1.98
N ILE A 9 10.00 -30.90 -2.95
CA ILE A 9 9.28 -31.98 -3.63
C ILE A 9 8.90 -33.09 -2.65
N GLU A 10 9.82 -33.51 -1.78
CA GLU A 10 9.56 -34.53 -0.77
C GLU A 10 8.45 -34.11 0.21
N LYS A 11 8.40 -32.83 0.60
CA LYS A 11 7.32 -32.28 1.43
C LYS A 11 5.98 -32.31 0.72
N ILE A 12 5.93 -31.92 -0.56
CA ILE A 12 4.69 -31.94 -1.37
C ILE A 12 4.18 -33.37 -1.53
N GLN A 13 5.08 -34.33 -1.77
CA GLN A 13 4.73 -35.75 -1.91
C GLN A 13 4.19 -36.37 -0.61
N ALA A 14 4.52 -35.80 0.54
CA ALA A 14 4.02 -36.22 1.85
C ALA A 14 2.68 -35.57 2.24
N MET A 15 2.15 -34.64 1.44
CA MET A 15 0.86 -33.98 1.71
C MET A 15 -0.31 -34.85 1.28
N THR A 16 -1.41 -34.80 2.05
CA THR A 16 -2.70 -35.28 1.55
C THR A 16 -3.24 -34.34 0.46
N PRO A 17 -4.20 -34.77 -0.36
CA PRO A 17 -4.85 -33.90 -1.34
C PRO A 17 -5.43 -32.61 -0.73
N GLU A 18 -5.99 -32.69 0.48
CA GLU A 18 -6.55 -31.54 1.20
C GLU A 18 -5.47 -30.56 1.64
N MET A 19 -4.38 -31.06 2.23
CA MET A 19 -3.24 -30.23 2.63
C MET A 19 -2.57 -29.55 1.42
N PHE A 20 -2.48 -30.27 0.30
CA PHE A 20 -1.97 -29.71 -0.94
C PHE A 20 -2.88 -28.60 -1.47
N TYR A 21 -4.20 -28.80 -1.43
CA TYR A 21 -5.17 -27.78 -1.82
C TYR A 21 -5.05 -26.52 -0.95
N GLU A 22 -4.99 -26.65 0.38
CA GLU A 22 -4.80 -25.52 1.29
C GLU A 22 -3.49 -24.78 1.02
N PHE A 23 -2.38 -25.52 0.85
CA PHE A 23 -1.08 -24.94 0.53
C PHE A 23 -1.09 -24.16 -0.79
N VAL A 24 -1.73 -24.69 -1.84
CA VAL A 24 -1.84 -23.99 -3.13
C VAL A 24 -2.74 -22.77 -3.02
N MET A 25 -3.85 -22.85 -2.28
CA MET A 25 -4.74 -21.71 -2.08
C MET A 25 -4.05 -20.58 -1.30
N ASP A 26 -3.29 -20.91 -0.26
CA ASP A 26 -2.48 -19.95 0.50
C ASP A 26 -1.40 -19.29 -0.37
N LEU A 27 -0.71 -20.08 -1.20
CA LEU A 27 0.26 -19.57 -2.16
C LEU A 27 -0.39 -18.63 -3.19
N CYS A 28 -1.55 -19.01 -3.71
CA CYS A 28 -2.32 -18.20 -4.66
C CYS A 28 -2.77 -16.89 -4.02
N ASN A 29 -3.32 -16.93 -2.81
CA ASN A 29 -3.74 -15.73 -2.07
C ASN A 29 -2.55 -14.81 -1.81
N THR A 30 -1.44 -15.36 -1.31
CA THR A 30 -0.18 -14.61 -1.10
C THR A 30 0.31 -13.98 -2.40
N TYR A 31 0.28 -14.71 -3.52
CA TYR A 31 0.69 -14.19 -4.82
C TYR A 31 -0.23 -13.07 -5.32
N ILE A 32 -1.54 -13.23 -5.16
CA ILE A 32 -2.55 -12.22 -5.52
C ILE A 32 -2.36 -10.96 -4.66
N GLU A 33 -2.22 -11.10 -3.35
CA GLU A 33 -1.93 -10.00 -2.44
C GLU A 33 -0.63 -9.29 -2.82
N THR A 34 0.44 -10.03 -3.11
CA THR A 34 1.74 -9.46 -3.51
C THR A 34 1.67 -8.74 -4.86
N LYS A 35 0.84 -9.23 -5.80
CA LYS A 35 0.62 -8.59 -7.11
C LYS A 35 -0.27 -7.37 -7.05
N ASN A 36 -1.23 -7.36 -6.13
CA ASN A 36 -2.17 -6.27 -5.95
C ASN A 36 -1.62 -5.15 -5.06
N ARG A 37 -0.55 -5.40 -4.28
CA ARG A 37 0.14 -4.33 -3.56
C ARG A 37 0.77 -3.33 -4.55
N PRO A 38 0.52 -2.02 -4.40
CA PRO A 38 1.22 -1.03 -5.18
C PRO A 38 2.73 -1.18 -4.95
N ARG A 39 3.52 -1.32 -6.03
CA ARG A 39 4.97 -1.23 -5.92
C ARG A 39 5.35 0.24 -5.78
N TYR A 40 5.59 0.67 -4.56
CA TYR A 40 6.10 2.00 -4.27
C TYR A 40 7.55 2.12 -4.75
N THR A 41 7.87 3.21 -5.42
CA THR A 41 9.25 3.56 -5.76
C THR A 41 10.00 4.03 -4.51
N GLU A 42 11.34 4.01 -4.53
CA GLU A 42 12.15 4.61 -3.46
C GLU A 42 11.83 6.10 -3.28
N GLN A 43 11.46 6.79 -4.37
CA GLN A 43 11.02 8.18 -4.33
C GLN A 43 9.69 8.31 -3.58
N ASP A 44 8.71 7.44 -3.84
CA ASP A 44 7.45 7.42 -3.09
C ASP A 44 7.73 7.23 -1.60
N ILE A 45 8.58 6.25 -1.25
CA ILE A 45 8.94 5.96 0.15
C ILE A 45 9.61 7.16 0.81
N ALA A 46 10.53 7.84 0.11
CA ALA A 46 11.18 9.05 0.62
C ALA A 46 10.19 10.19 0.87
N ILE A 47 9.27 10.43 -0.07
CA ILE A 47 8.20 11.44 0.07
C ILE A 47 7.32 11.09 1.26
N MET A 48 6.90 9.82 1.38
CA MET A 48 6.04 9.36 2.48
C MET A 48 6.70 9.59 3.83
N ARG A 49 7.98 9.23 3.97
CA ARG A 49 8.75 9.46 5.21
C ARG A 49 8.89 10.94 5.53
N GLY A 50 9.13 11.78 4.52
CA GLY A 50 9.20 13.24 4.67
C GLY A 50 7.90 13.83 5.24
N ARG A 51 6.76 13.48 4.64
CA ARG A 51 5.43 13.94 5.11
C ARG A 51 5.12 13.51 6.53
N VAL A 52 5.42 12.24 6.87
CA VAL A 52 5.24 11.74 8.24
C VAL A 52 6.12 12.48 9.24
N ALA A 53 7.38 12.78 8.88
CA ALA A 53 8.30 13.52 9.74
C ALA A 53 7.89 14.99 9.93
N GLU A 54 7.27 15.59 8.90
CA GLU A 54 6.72 16.96 8.95
C GLU A 54 5.38 17.04 9.71
N GLY A 55 4.81 15.92 10.13
CA GLY A 55 3.56 15.88 10.90
C GLY A 55 2.29 15.93 10.04
N THR A 56 2.38 15.70 8.73
CA THR A 56 1.24 15.63 7.82
C THR A 56 1.10 14.23 7.20
N PRO A 57 0.75 13.20 7.99
CA PRO A 57 0.79 11.81 7.55
C PRO A 57 -0.38 11.41 6.64
N TRP A 58 -1.45 12.21 6.59
CA TRP A 58 -2.61 11.94 5.75
C TRP A 58 -2.41 12.65 4.42
N VAL A 59 -2.66 11.95 3.31
CA VAL A 59 -2.66 12.55 1.98
C VAL A 59 -3.94 12.18 1.26
N ALA A 60 -4.50 13.13 0.53
CA ALA A 60 -5.75 12.93 -0.15
C ALA A 60 -5.75 13.61 -1.52
N ARG A 61 -6.40 12.96 -2.48
CA ARG A 61 -6.59 13.48 -3.82
C ARG A 61 -8.06 13.78 -4.06
N ASP A 62 -8.33 15.00 -4.48
CA ASP A 62 -9.67 15.44 -4.86
C ASP A 62 -10.07 14.86 -6.23
N ASP A 63 -11.35 14.99 -6.58
CA ASP A 63 -11.87 14.41 -7.82
C ASP A 63 -11.31 15.08 -9.08
N ASP A 64 -10.91 16.34 -8.97
CA ASP A 64 -10.25 17.13 -10.01
C ASP A 64 -8.73 16.92 -10.07
N GLY A 65 -8.18 16.11 -9.15
CA GLY A 65 -6.78 15.70 -9.14
C GLY A 65 -5.89 16.51 -8.20
N ASP A 66 -6.43 17.55 -7.55
CA ASP A 66 -5.71 18.33 -6.53
C ASP A 66 -5.26 17.41 -5.39
N PHE A 67 -4.03 17.60 -4.93
CA PHE A 67 -3.37 16.67 -4.02
C PHE A 67 -2.80 17.41 -2.83
N ALA A 68 -3.25 17.03 -1.63
CA ALA A 68 -2.89 17.73 -0.40
C ALA A 68 -2.50 16.77 0.72
N ALA A 69 -1.67 17.29 1.63
CA ALA A 69 -1.28 16.65 2.88
C ALA A 69 -1.98 17.31 4.06
N TYR A 70 -2.35 16.48 5.04
CA TYR A 70 -3.11 16.87 6.21
C TYR A 70 -2.46 16.30 7.47
N LYS A 71 -2.51 17.09 8.53
CA LYS A 71 -2.06 16.71 9.87
C LYS A 71 -2.97 15.65 10.50
N GLU A 72 -4.27 15.87 10.39
CA GLU A 72 -5.30 14.94 10.81
C GLU A 72 -6.03 14.34 9.62
N LYS A 73 -6.86 13.31 9.87
CA LYS A 73 -7.62 12.67 8.79
C LYS A 73 -8.66 13.67 8.27
N PRO A 74 -8.62 14.09 7.00
CA PRO A 74 -9.64 14.98 6.46
C PRO A 74 -10.96 14.24 6.28
N GLU A 75 -12.06 14.98 6.33
CA GLU A 75 -13.39 14.52 5.99
C GLU A 75 -13.67 14.71 4.49
N ARG A 76 -14.45 13.80 3.92
CA ARG A 76 -14.85 13.88 2.51
C ARG A 76 -16.10 14.75 2.37
N LEU A 77 -16.00 15.88 1.66
CA LEU A 77 -17.14 16.74 1.35
C LEU A 77 -17.32 16.89 -0.16
N LYS A 78 -18.42 16.33 -0.68
CA LYS A 78 -18.83 16.36 -2.10
C LYS A 78 -17.71 15.92 -3.07
N ILE A 79 -16.86 16.85 -3.48
CA ILE A 79 -15.83 16.70 -4.52
C ILE A 79 -14.40 16.70 -3.98
N GLY A 80 -14.21 17.01 -2.68
CA GLY A 80 -12.88 17.19 -2.12
C GLY A 80 -12.74 16.79 -0.65
N TRP A 81 -11.52 16.91 -0.15
CA TRP A 81 -11.13 16.57 1.22
C TRP A 81 -10.92 17.84 2.05
N TYR A 82 -11.48 17.85 3.25
CA TYR A 82 -11.50 19.03 4.12
C TYR A 82 -11.03 18.69 5.52
N SER A 83 -10.24 19.57 6.11
CA SER A 83 -9.84 19.52 7.51
C SER A 83 -9.98 20.93 8.09
N ASP A 84 -10.34 21.01 9.38
CA ASP A 84 -10.33 22.27 10.11
C ASP A 84 -8.90 22.78 10.39
N ASP A 85 -7.91 21.88 10.29
CA ASP A 85 -6.49 22.17 10.44
C ASP A 85 -5.84 22.57 9.10
N ASP A 86 -4.64 23.13 9.18
CA ASP A 86 -3.81 23.46 8.02
C ASP A 86 -3.58 22.24 7.11
N PHE A 87 -3.80 22.43 5.81
CA PHE A 87 -3.40 21.51 4.76
C PHE A 87 -2.28 22.11 3.91
N TYR A 88 -1.52 21.24 3.25
CA TYR A 88 -0.43 21.63 2.37
C TYR A 88 -0.63 21.06 0.98
N ASP A 89 -0.64 21.93 -0.02
CA ASP A 89 -0.65 21.50 -1.41
C ASP A 89 0.65 20.75 -1.75
N ILE A 90 0.49 19.59 -2.37
CA ILE A 90 1.58 18.78 -2.89
C ILE A 90 1.47 18.76 -4.41
N ASN A 91 2.61 18.67 -5.11
CA ASN A 91 2.61 18.43 -6.54
C ASN A 91 1.76 17.18 -6.87
N GLY A 92 0.72 17.36 -7.69
CA GLY A 92 -0.23 16.32 -8.09
C GLY A 92 0.39 15.12 -8.81
N ASP A 93 1.59 15.25 -9.39
CA ASP A 93 2.30 14.14 -10.03
C ASP A 93 2.96 13.18 -9.02
N LEU A 94 3.14 13.62 -7.76
CA LEU A 94 3.69 12.78 -6.70
C LEU A 94 2.64 11.79 -6.19
N LEU A 95 3.10 10.60 -5.80
CA LEU A 95 2.25 9.55 -5.26
C LEU A 95 1.05 9.23 -6.18
N SER A 96 1.27 9.17 -7.49
CA SER A 96 0.24 8.96 -8.53
C SER A 96 -0.54 7.65 -8.45
N TRP A 97 -0.12 6.74 -7.56
CA TRP A 97 -0.86 5.54 -7.20
C TRP A 97 -2.10 5.86 -6.34
N ILE A 98 -2.14 6.99 -5.62
CA ILE A 98 -3.33 7.51 -4.93
C ILE A 98 -4.27 8.09 -5.98
N LYS A 99 -5.46 7.50 -6.10
CA LYS A 99 -6.46 7.86 -7.12
C LYS A 99 -7.32 9.04 -6.69
N PRO A 100 -7.92 9.78 -7.65
CA PRO A 100 -8.90 10.80 -7.34
C PRO A 100 -10.01 10.25 -6.43
N GLY A 101 -10.35 10.98 -5.39
CA GLY A 101 -11.31 10.56 -4.38
C GLY A 101 -10.76 9.66 -3.28
N GLU A 102 -9.46 9.36 -3.27
CA GLU A 102 -8.82 8.56 -2.22
C GLU A 102 -8.14 9.43 -1.16
N CYS A 103 -8.13 8.92 0.08
CA CYS A 103 -7.39 9.46 1.21
C CYS A 103 -6.68 8.31 1.92
N VAL A 104 -5.41 8.50 2.22
CA VAL A 104 -4.49 7.46 2.68
C VAL A 104 -3.69 7.92 3.88
N ASP A 105 -3.52 7.04 4.86
CA ASP A 105 -2.53 7.21 5.93
C ASP A 105 -1.18 6.64 5.50
N LEU A 106 -0.20 7.51 5.25
CA LEU A 106 1.13 7.09 4.81
C LEU A 106 1.86 6.22 5.84
N ARG A 107 1.49 6.32 7.12
CA ARG A 107 2.10 5.53 8.19
C ARG A 107 1.71 4.06 8.09
N GLU A 108 0.51 3.77 7.64
CA GLU A 108 0.04 2.39 7.44
C GLU A 108 0.86 1.71 6.35
N ILE A 109 1.00 2.37 5.21
CA ILE A 109 1.81 1.88 4.10
C ILE A 109 3.27 1.70 4.52
N LEU A 110 3.87 2.70 5.16
CA LEU A 110 5.27 2.62 5.61
C LEU A 110 5.54 1.50 6.63
N ARG A 111 4.52 0.95 7.30
CA ARG A 111 4.68 -0.26 8.14
C ARG A 111 4.78 -1.53 7.31
N GLU A 112 4.17 -1.56 6.13
CA GLU A 112 4.16 -2.71 5.22
C GLU A 112 5.43 -2.79 4.36
N VAL A 113 6.07 -1.65 4.06
CA VAL A 113 7.30 -1.57 3.26
C VAL A 113 8.57 -1.72 4.12
N LYS A 114 8.46 -2.20 5.36
CA LYS A 114 9.59 -2.44 6.27
C LYS A 114 10.40 -3.67 5.91
#